data_AF-A0A1Q8QSZ9-F1
#
_entry.id   AF-A0A1Q8QSZ9-F1
#
_cell.length_a   1.000
_cell.length_b   1.000
_cell.length_c   1.000
_cell.angle_alpha   90.00
_cell.angle_beta   90.00
_cell.angle_gamma   90.00
#
_symmetry.space_group_name_H-M   'P 1'
#
loop_
_entity.id
_entity.type
_entity.pdbx_description
1 polymer ?
#
loop_
_entity_poly.entity_id
_entity_poly.type
_entity_poly.pdbx_seq_one_letter_code
_entity_poly.pdbx_strand_id
1 'polypeptide(L)'
;MGRVLAAMLRPIPDTWLKLAEQATGFICRHFFEGFWHGVGFTLVALLVLLAMLSLARAESIPPEALRHRAELTRCSRYAFGLSAPVATLAAQVHQESRWRETAVSLVGARGLAQFMPATSKWIGDIVPELAGNTPFNPGWALRALAEYDKWLWDRVAARDDCQRMAMTLAGYNGGLGWVQRDKALAKRQGADPLTWFGQVERFNAGRYAAAFRENRGYPRRILGTLEPLYIRAGWGQGVCHAALAQ
;
A
#
# COMPACT_ATOMS: atom_id res chain seq x y z
N MET A 1 -44.43 -4.78 59.13
CA MET A 1 -44.85 -4.37 57.76
C MET A 1 -45.89 -5.29 57.11
N GLY A 2 -45.78 -6.63 57.21
CA GLY A 2 -46.70 -7.55 56.52
C GLY A 2 -48.20 -7.42 56.86
N ARG A 3 -48.56 -7.11 58.12
CA ARG A 3 -49.99 -6.99 58.52
C ARG A 3 -50.69 -5.73 58.01
N VAL A 4 -49.96 -4.62 57.83
CA VAL A 4 -50.53 -3.34 57.38
C VAL A 4 -50.71 -3.34 55.86
N LEU A 5 -49.72 -3.87 55.11
CA LEU A 5 -49.88 -4.11 53.67
C LEU A 5 -51.08 -5.02 53.38
N ALA A 6 -51.22 -6.11 54.14
CA ALA A 6 -52.32 -7.04 53.99
C ALA A 6 -53.70 -6.43 54.31
N ALA A 7 -53.78 -5.36 55.10
CA ALA A 7 -55.03 -4.66 55.39
C ALA A 7 -55.40 -3.64 54.30
N MET A 8 -54.41 -2.95 53.74
CA MET A 8 -54.61 -1.97 52.65
C MET A 8 -54.99 -2.64 51.32
N LEU A 9 -54.58 -3.88 51.08
CA LEU A 9 -54.84 -4.59 49.83
C LEU A 9 -56.17 -5.38 49.83
N ARG A 10 -56.83 -5.55 50.98
CA ARG A 10 -58.12 -6.26 51.11
C ARG A 10 -59.28 -5.73 50.26
N PRO A 11 -59.48 -4.40 50.09
CA PRO A 11 -60.62 -3.90 49.32
C PRO A 11 -60.36 -3.91 47.81
N ILE A 12 -59.14 -4.24 47.37
CA ILE A 12 -58.80 -4.33 45.95
C ILE A 12 -59.19 -5.74 45.50
N PRO A 13 -60.08 -5.90 44.51
CA PRO A 13 -60.43 -7.22 44.02
C PRO A 13 -59.17 -7.92 43.48
N ASP A 14 -59.02 -9.21 43.79
CA ASP A 14 -57.84 -10.01 43.39
C ASP A 14 -57.56 -9.94 41.88
N THR A 15 -58.58 -9.68 41.07
CA THR A 15 -58.47 -9.45 39.63
C THR A 15 -57.64 -8.21 39.28
N TRP A 16 -57.80 -7.10 40.03
CA TRP A 16 -57.02 -5.88 39.84
C TRP A 16 -55.58 -6.01 40.33
N LEU A 17 -55.34 -6.76 41.42
CA LEU A 17 -53.99 -7.08 41.88
C LEU A 17 -53.23 -7.92 40.85
N LYS A 18 -53.88 -8.96 40.31
CA LYS A 18 -53.31 -9.77 39.22
C LYS A 18 -53.05 -8.94 37.95
N LEU A 19 -53.94 -8.02 37.61
CA LEU A 19 -53.76 -7.14 36.44
C LEU A 19 -52.57 -6.18 36.64
N ALA A 20 -52.40 -5.62 37.84
CA ALA A 20 -51.28 -4.75 38.18
C ALA A 20 -49.94 -5.52 38.20
N GLU A 21 -49.92 -6.74 38.74
CA GLU A 21 -48.75 -7.62 38.68
C GLU A 21 -48.38 -7.99 37.24
N GLN A 22 -49.38 -8.32 36.41
CA GLN A 22 -49.18 -8.61 34.99
C GLN A 22 -48.65 -7.38 34.23
N ALA A 23 -49.22 -6.20 34.46
CA ALA A 23 -48.78 -4.95 33.83
C ALA A 23 -47.37 -4.54 34.27
N THR A 24 -47.05 -4.67 35.56
CA THR A 24 -45.71 -4.37 36.09
C THR A 24 -44.67 -5.37 35.57
N GLY A 25 -45.02 -6.66 35.54
CA GLY A 25 -44.17 -7.70 34.95
C GLY A 25 -43.93 -7.49 33.45
N PHE A 26 -44.94 -7.03 32.72
CA PHE A 26 -44.83 -6.66 31.30
C PHE A 26 -43.90 -5.45 31.10
N ILE A 27 -44.12 -4.35 31.85
CA ILE A 27 -43.32 -3.13 31.73
C ILE A 27 -41.85 -3.38 32.10
N CYS A 28 -41.58 -4.06 33.22
CA CYS A 28 -40.22 -4.39 33.63
C CYS A 28 -39.54 -5.26 32.57
N ARG A 29 -40.22 -6.30 32.06
CA ARG A 29 -39.66 -7.18 31.03
C ARG A 29 -39.27 -6.40 29.77
N HIS A 30 -40.16 -5.56 29.24
CA HIS A 30 -39.87 -4.80 28.02
C HIS A 30 -38.83 -3.69 28.23
N PHE A 31 -38.78 -3.09 29.42
CA PHE A 31 -37.73 -2.13 29.78
C PHE A 31 -36.36 -2.80 29.89
N PHE A 32 -36.27 -3.95 30.57
CA PHE A 32 -35.02 -4.71 30.68
C PHE A 32 -34.59 -5.28 29.34
N GLU A 33 -35.50 -5.84 28.53
CA GLU A 33 -35.21 -6.30 27.17
C GLU A 33 -34.71 -5.14 26.31
N GLY A 34 -35.38 -3.98 26.31
CA GLY A 34 -34.92 -2.79 25.59
C GLY A 34 -33.57 -2.26 26.07
N PHE A 35 -33.32 -2.26 27.38
CA PHE A 35 -32.04 -1.87 27.99
C PHE A 35 -30.91 -2.81 27.59
N TRP A 36 -31.13 -4.13 27.67
CA TRP A 36 -30.15 -5.15 27.26
C TRP A 36 -29.88 -5.12 25.76
N HIS A 37 -30.89 -4.83 24.94
CA HIS A 37 -30.73 -4.64 23.50
C HIS A 37 -29.92 -3.36 23.19
N GLY A 38 -30.19 -2.26 23.91
CA GLY A 38 -29.44 -1.00 23.76
C GLY A 38 -27.98 -1.10 24.18
N VAL A 39 -27.71 -1.74 25.32
CA VAL A 39 -26.34 -2.04 25.81
C VAL A 39 -25.65 -3.01 24.85
N GLY A 40 -26.35 -4.05 24.38
CA GLY A 40 -25.82 -4.98 23.39
C GLY A 40 -25.42 -4.29 22.09
N PHE A 41 -26.29 -3.44 21.55
CA PHE A 41 -26.01 -2.69 20.32
C PHE A 41 -24.81 -1.74 20.46
N THR A 42 -24.73 -1.01 21.58
CA THR A 42 -23.60 -0.09 21.83
C THR A 42 -22.27 -0.83 22.00
N LEU A 43 -22.27 -1.96 22.71
CA LEU A 43 -21.06 -2.80 22.84
C LEU A 43 -20.62 -3.39 21.50
N VAL A 44 -21.55 -3.87 20.67
CA VAL A 44 -21.25 -4.37 19.32
C VAL A 44 -20.70 -3.24 18.44
N ALA A 45 -21.31 -2.05 18.46
CA ALA A 45 -20.82 -0.90 17.70
C ALA A 45 -19.40 -0.49 18.13
N LEU A 46 -19.10 -0.52 19.43
CA LEU A 46 -17.76 -0.22 19.96
C LEU A 46 -16.72 -1.27 19.52
N LEU A 47 -17.10 -2.56 19.56
CA LEU A 47 -16.24 -3.66 19.09
C LEU A 47 -15.98 -3.56 17.58
N VAL A 48 -16.99 -3.20 16.79
CA VAL A 48 -16.85 -2.95 15.36
C VAL A 48 -15.92 -1.76 15.11
N LEU A 49 -16.05 -0.67 15.87
CA LEU A 49 -15.17 0.50 15.75
C LEU A 49 -13.71 0.15 16.09
N LEU A 50 -13.48 -0.61 17.16
CA LEU A 50 -12.15 -1.10 17.57
C LEU A 50 -11.55 -2.07 16.53
N ALA A 51 -12.38 -2.93 15.94
CA ALA A 51 -11.98 -3.78 14.81
C ALA A 51 -11.60 -2.95 13.58
N MET A 52 -12.36 -1.89 13.26
CA MET A 52 -12.00 -0.97 12.17
C MET A 52 -10.70 -0.20 12.42
N LEU A 53 -10.46 0.24 13.66
CA LEU A 53 -9.21 0.92 14.05
C LEU A 53 -7.98 0.00 13.99
N SER A 54 -8.13 -1.28 14.32
CA SER A 54 -7.05 -2.27 14.22
C SER A 54 -6.75 -2.70 12.78
N LEU A 55 -7.70 -2.52 11.86
CA LEU A 55 -7.51 -2.67 10.41
C LEU A 55 -6.86 -1.43 9.77
N ALA A 56 -6.88 -0.28 10.43
CA ALA A 56 -6.20 0.94 9.99
C ALA A 56 -4.68 0.86 10.26
N ARG A 57 -3.98 -0.04 9.58
CA ARG A 57 -2.52 -0.02 9.52
C ARG A 57 -2.08 1.08 8.56
N ALA A 58 -1.74 2.24 9.11
CA ALA A 58 -1.02 3.25 8.35
C ALA A 58 0.35 2.69 7.94
N GLU A 59 0.62 2.64 6.65
CA GLU A 59 1.96 2.31 6.14
C GLU A 59 2.95 3.36 6.66
N SER A 60 4.03 2.91 7.29
CA SER A 60 5.05 3.77 7.88
C SER A 60 6.43 3.45 7.31
N ILE A 61 7.31 4.45 7.27
CA ILE A 61 8.69 4.28 6.83
C ILE A 61 9.46 3.48 7.89
N PRO A 62 10.05 2.32 7.54
CA PRO A 62 10.87 1.55 8.48
C PRO A 62 12.06 2.39 9.00
N PRO A 63 12.41 2.33 10.29
CA PRO A 63 13.56 3.05 10.84
C PRO A 63 14.88 2.76 10.10
N GLU A 64 15.04 1.54 9.59
CA GLU A 64 16.20 1.07 8.83
C GLU A 64 16.44 1.92 7.58
N ALA A 65 15.39 2.51 7.00
CA ALA A 65 15.51 3.38 5.83
C ALA A 65 16.47 4.54 6.11
N LEU A 66 16.43 5.13 7.30
CA LEU A 66 17.23 6.32 7.63
C LEU A 66 18.74 6.05 7.54
N ARG A 67 19.19 4.82 7.83
CA ARG A 67 20.61 4.41 7.70
C ARG A 67 21.13 4.51 6.27
N HIS A 68 20.24 4.42 5.29
CA HIS A 68 20.58 4.36 3.87
C HIS A 68 20.22 5.62 3.10
N ARG A 69 19.66 6.64 3.77
CA ARG A 69 19.17 7.87 3.11
C ARG A 69 20.27 8.61 2.36
N ALA A 70 21.44 8.80 2.99
CA ALA A 70 22.56 9.49 2.37
C ALA A 70 23.07 8.72 1.14
N GLU A 71 23.20 7.39 1.26
CA GLU A 71 23.66 6.53 0.19
C GLU A 71 22.69 6.54 -0.99
N LEU A 72 21.39 6.34 -0.74
CA LEU A 72 20.38 6.39 -1.80
C LEU A 72 20.38 7.77 -2.47
N THR A 73 20.48 8.87 -1.71
CA THR A 73 20.52 10.23 -2.28
C THR A 73 21.72 10.38 -3.22
N ARG A 74 22.89 9.88 -2.84
CA ARG A 74 24.11 9.90 -3.66
C ARG A 74 23.93 9.08 -4.93
N CYS A 75 23.47 7.84 -4.82
CA CYS A 75 23.25 6.95 -5.97
C CYS A 75 22.21 7.53 -6.93
N SER A 76 21.11 8.07 -6.40
CA SER A 76 20.04 8.71 -7.16
C SER A 76 20.55 9.90 -7.96
N ARG A 77 21.34 10.78 -7.31
CA ARG A 77 21.91 11.97 -7.96
C ARG A 77 22.98 11.65 -8.99
N TYR A 78 23.73 10.58 -8.78
CA TYR A 78 24.63 10.09 -9.82
C TYR A 78 23.82 9.72 -11.07
N ALA A 79 22.77 8.92 -10.92
CA ALA A 79 22.03 8.38 -12.06
C ALA A 79 21.12 9.42 -12.74
N PHE A 80 20.46 10.29 -11.97
CA PHE A 80 19.43 11.22 -12.46
C PHE A 80 19.82 12.71 -12.38
N GLY A 81 21.01 13.04 -11.86
CA GLY A 81 21.44 14.43 -11.65
C GLY A 81 20.88 15.07 -10.38
N LEU A 82 21.08 16.38 -10.21
CA LEU A 82 20.72 17.09 -8.97
C LEU A 82 19.22 17.09 -8.67
N SER A 83 18.38 16.96 -9.70
CA SER A 83 16.92 16.87 -9.61
C SER A 83 16.39 15.44 -9.43
N ALA A 84 17.25 14.48 -9.04
CA ALA A 84 16.85 13.09 -8.88
C ALA A 84 15.60 12.90 -7.99
N PRO A 85 14.67 12.00 -8.36
CA PRO A 85 13.45 11.74 -7.59
C PRO A 85 13.73 10.80 -6.41
N VAL A 86 14.50 11.28 -5.43
CA VAL A 86 14.98 10.47 -4.30
C VAL A 86 13.83 9.87 -3.50
N ALA A 87 12.72 10.58 -3.33
CA ALA A 87 11.55 10.06 -2.62
C ALA A 87 10.90 8.88 -3.36
N THR A 88 10.89 8.90 -4.69
CA THR A 88 10.38 7.82 -5.53
C THR A 88 11.25 6.57 -5.42
N LEU A 89 12.57 6.73 -5.52
CA LEU A 89 13.50 5.59 -5.40
C LEU A 89 13.49 5.01 -3.96
N ALA A 90 13.28 5.85 -2.95
CA ALA A 90 13.13 5.40 -1.57
C ALA A 90 11.84 4.60 -1.37
N ALA A 91 10.75 5.03 -1.99
CA ALA A 91 9.49 4.30 -2.05
C ALA A 91 9.64 2.95 -2.77
N GLN A 92 10.45 2.88 -3.83
CA GLN A 92 10.75 1.64 -4.52
C GLN A 92 11.54 0.66 -3.65
N VAL A 93 12.61 1.09 -2.98
CA VAL A 93 13.37 0.24 -2.04
C VAL A 93 12.45 -0.28 -0.92
N HIS A 94 11.53 0.56 -0.45
CA HIS A 94 10.51 0.13 0.50
C HIS A 94 9.64 -0.99 -0.09
N GLN A 95 9.10 -0.80 -1.30
CA GLN A 95 8.28 -1.81 -1.99
C GLN A 95 9.03 -3.13 -2.16
N GLU A 96 10.34 -3.08 -2.45
CA GLU A 96 11.14 -4.28 -2.68
C GLU A 96 11.44 -5.05 -1.40
N SER A 97 12.04 -4.40 -0.41
CA SER A 97 12.61 -5.12 0.74
C SER A 97 12.11 -4.62 2.09
N ARG A 98 11.31 -3.55 2.11
CA ARG A 98 11.04 -2.76 3.32
C ARG A 98 12.33 -2.38 4.04
N TRP A 99 13.36 -2.05 3.25
CA TRP A 99 14.71 -1.69 3.73
C TRP A 99 15.47 -2.80 4.46
N ARG A 100 15.12 -4.07 4.21
CA ARG A 100 15.84 -5.24 4.77
C ARG A 100 16.99 -5.65 3.86
N GLU A 101 18.22 -5.37 4.29
CA GLU A 101 19.45 -5.69 3.55
C GLU A 101 19.61 -7.19 3.24
N THR A 102 19.10 -8.05 4.12
CA THR A 102 19.19 -9.52 4.01
C THR A 102 17.93 -10.16 3.39
N ALA A 103 17.03 -9.36 2.80
CA ALA A 103 15.80 -9.88 2.23
C ALA A 103 16.07 -10.89 1.10
N VAL A 104 15.42 -12.04 1.20
CA VAL A 104 15.39 -13.06 0.14
C VAL A 104 13.93 -13.44 -0.10
N SER A 105 13.45 -13.27 -1.33
CA SER A 105 12.10 -13.68 -1.69
C SER A 105 12.00 -15.20 -1.90
N LEU A 106 10.77 -15.73 -1.90
CA LEU A 106 10.52 -17.14 -2.18
C LEU A 106 11.04 -17.58 -3.57
N VAL A 107 11.12 -16.65 -4.51
CA VAL A 107 11.62 -16.90 -5.88
C VAL A 107 13.11 -16.55 -6.03
N GLY A 108 13.79 -16.15 -4.95
CA GLY A 108 15.24 -15.96 -4.91
C GLY A 108 15.74 -14.55 -5.23
N ALA A 109 14.86 -13.54 -5.22
CA ALA A 109 15.24 -12.13 -5.31
C ALA A 109 16.02 -11.69 -4.04
N ARG A 110 17.05 -10.86 -4.17
CA ARG A 110 18.02 -10.59 -3.07
C ARG A 110 18.23 -9.12 -2.76
N GLY A 111 18.37 -8.83 -1.48
CA GLY A 111 18.85 -7.55 -0.94
C GLY A 111 17.86 -6.40 -1.03
N LEU A 112 18.35 -5.17 -0.83
CA LEU A 112 17.50 -3.98 -0.77
C LEU A 112 16.64 -3.77 -2.02
N ALA A 113 17.21 -4.10 -3.18
CA ALA A 113 16.62 -3.89 -4.50
C ALA A 113 15.89 -5.13 -5.07
N GLN A 114 15.92 -6.27 -4.35
CA GLN A 114 15.29 -7.54 -4.75
C GLN A 114 15.59 -7.94 -6.21
N PHE A 115 16.86 -7.85 -6.62
CA PHE A 115 17.23 -8.37 -7.93
C PHE A 115 17.25 -9.89 -7.94
N MET A 116 16.71 -10.47 -9.01
CA MET A 116 16.97 -11.88 -9.35
C MET A 116 18.46 -12.07 -9.69
N PRO A 117 19.06 -13.24 -9.41
CA PRO A 117 20.49 -13.47 -9.68
C PRO A 117 20.91 -13.22 -11.13
N ALA A 118 20.05 -13.56 -12.10
CA ALA A 118 20.31 -13.29 -13.51
C ALA A 118 20.32 -11.78 -13.81
N THR A 119 19.39 -11.02 -13.22
CA THR A 119 19.33 -9.56 -13.36
C THR A 119 20.53 -8.88 -12.72
N SER A 120 20.92 -9.29 -11.51
CA SER A 120 22.08 -8.69 -10.82
C SER A 120 23.39 -8.96 -11.57
N LYS A 121 23.53 -10.17 -12.15
CA LYS A 121 24.64 -10.49 -13.04
C LYS A 121 24.64 -9.59 -14.29
N TRP A 122 23.51 -9.50 -14.98
CA TRP A 122 23.40 -8.66 -16.18
C TRP A 122 23.73 -7.18 -15.90
N ILE A 123 23.26 -6.63 -14.76
CA ILE A 123 23.62 -5.26 -14.34
C ILE A 123 25.14 -5.13 -14.17
N GLY A 124 25.78 -6.10 -13.50
CA GLY A 124 27.24 -6.10 -13.36
C GLY A 124 28.00 -6.22 -14.68
N ASP A 125 27.41 -6.84 -15.70
CA ASP A 125 28.00 -6.94 -17.04
C ASP A 125 27.90 -5.62 -17.82
N ILE A 126 26.86 -4.80 -17.57
CA ILE A 126 26.61 -3.55 -18.32
C ILE A 126 27.02 -2.26 -17.59
N VAL A 127 27.27 -2.33 -16.28
CA VAL A 127 27.73 -1.20 -15.45
C VAL A 127 29.05 -1.60 -14.78
N PRO A 128 30.21 -1.16 -15.32
CA PRO A 128 31.53 -1.61 -14.85
C PRO A 128 31.75 -1.45 -13.34
N GLU A 129 31.24 -0.38 -12.74
CA GLU A 129 31.33 -0.10 -11.30
C GLU A 129 30.57 -1.11 -10.44
N LEU A 130 29.68 -1.90 -11.04
CA LEU A 130 28.85 -2.92 -10.40
C LEU A 130 29.28 -4.36 -10.74
N ALA A 131 30.40 -4.55 -11.45
CA ALA A 131 30.90 -5.87 -11.86
C ALA A 131 31.09 -6.87 -10.70
N GLY A 132 31.30 -6.36 -9.47
CA GLY A 132 31.41 -7.19 -8.26
C GLY A 132 30.14 -7.98 -7.90
N ASN A 133 28.97 -7.62 -8.43
CA ASN A 133 27.68 -8.32 -8.24
C ASN A 133 27.40 -8.75 -6.78
N THR A 134 27.30 -7.77 -5.88
CA THR A 134 27.08 -8.00 -4.45
C THR A 134 25.67 -7.54 -4.01
N PRO A 135 24.58 -8.26 -4.35
CA PRO A 135 23.21 -7.79 -4.14
C PRO A 135 22.80 -7.59 -2.67
N PHE A 136 23.50 -8.21 -1.72
CA PHE A 136 23.29 -7.98 -0.28
C PHE A 136 24.07 -6.77 0.27
N ASN A 137 25.02 -6.21 -0.50
CA ASN A 137 25.72 -5.00 -0.11
C ASN A 137 24.80 -3.79 -0.38
N PRO A 138 24.49 -2.96 0.64
CA PRO A 138 23.55 -1.84 0.47
C PRO A 138 24.00 -0.82 -0.59
N GLY A 139 25.29 -0.48 -0.62
CA GLY A 139 25.83 0.47 -1.60
C GLY A 139 25.70 -0.06 -3.03
N TRP A 140 26.06 -1.33 -3.26
CA TRP A 140 25.87 -1.98 -4.55
C TRP A 140 24.39 -2.03 -4.94
N ALA A 141 23.50 -2.45 -4.03
CA ALA A 141 22.08 -2.63 -4.32
C ALA A 141 21.39 -1.31 -4.67
N LEU A 142 21.63 -0.24 -3.90
CA LEU A 142 21.02 1.08 -4.14
C LEU A 142 21.58 1.74 -5.40
N ARG A 143 22.87 1.53 -5.69
CA ARG A 143 23.52 1.98 -6.92
C ARG A 143 22.95 1.27 -8.14
N ALA A 144 22.82 -0.05 -8.07
CA ALA A 144 22.25 -0.90 -9.11
C ALA A 144 20.77 -0.55 -9.38
N LEU A 145 19.97 -0.31 -8.34
CA LEU A 145 18.58 0.14 -8.48
C LEU A 145 18.51 1.45 -9.26
N ALA A 146 19.23 2.49 -8.82
CA ALA A 146 19.18 3.80 -9.47
C ALA A 146 19.66 3.76 -10.93
N GLU A 147 20.75 3.03 -11.22
CA GLU A 147 21.27 2.86 -12.58
C GLU A 147 20.31 2.05 -13.47
N TYR A 148 19.69 1.00 -12.94
CA TYR A 148 18.74 0.21 -13.70
C TYR A 148 17.44 0.95 -13.99
N ASP A 149 16.90 1.70 -13.01
CA ASP A 149 15.77 2.60 -13.25
C ASP A 149 16.12 3.66 -14.29
N LYS A 150 17.33 4.23 -14.26
CA LYS A 150 17.78 5.18 -15.28
C LYS A 150 17.88 4.54 -16.66
N TRP A 151 18.42 3.32 -16.74
CA TRP A 151 18.50 2.55 -17.99
C TRP A 151 17.12 2.29 -18.61
N LEU A 152 16.13 1.96 -17.78
CA LEU A 152 14.74 1.77 -18.16
C LEU A 152 14.09 3.09 -18.57
N TRP A 153 14.25 4.13 -17.76
CA TRP A 153 13.75 5.48 -17.97
C TRP A 153 14.16 6.02 -19.34
N ASP A 154 15.44 5.89 -19.69
CA ASP A 154 15.98 6.35 -20.98
C ASP A 154 15.38 5.66 -22.19
N ARG A 155 14.79 4.47 -22.02
CA ARG A 155 14.21 3.64 -23.09
C ARG A 155 12.70 3.71 -23.16
N VAL A 156 12.09 4.56 -22.34
CA VAL A 156 10.64 4.78 -22.31
C VAL A 156 10.34 6.24 -22.62
N ALA A 157 9.54 6.47 -23.67
CA ALA A 157 8.92 7.78 -23.92
C ALA A 157 7.54 7.87 -23.24
N ALA A 158 7.22 9.01 -22.63
CA ALA A 158 5.91 9.28 -22.03
C ALA A 158 5.57 10.78 -22.13
N ARG A 159 4.33 11.15 -21.79
CA ARG A 159 3.85 12.55 -21.83
C ARG A 159 4.58 13.44 -20.84
N ASP A 160 4.86 12.91 -19.66
CA ASP A 160 5.53 13.59 -18.56
C ASP A 160 6.34 12.59 -17.74
N ASP A 161 7.10 13.12 -16.78
CA ASP A 161 8.00 12.36 -15.93
C ASP A 161 7.26 11.37 -14.99
N CYS A 162 6.03 11.69 -14.56
CA CYS A 162 5.24 10.80 -13.72
C CYS A 162 4.76 9.56 -14.51
N GLN A 163 4.24 9.76 -15.73
CA GLN A 163 3.88 8.67 -16.63
C GLN A 163 5.11 7.84 -17.03
N ARG A 164 6.24 8.53 -17.25
CA ARG A 164 7.52 7.89 -17.59
C ARG A 164 8.02 7.02 -16.45
N MET A 165 7.96 7.49 -15.21
CA MET A 165 8.37 6.68 -14.06
C MET A 165 7.42 5.50 -13.87
N ALA A 166 6.11 5.69 -14.06
CA ALA A 166 5.17 4.59 -13.91
C ALA A 166 5.47 3.44 -14.89
N MET A 167 5.81 3.76 -16.13
CA MET A 167 6.28 2.78 -17.12
C MET A 167 7.66 2.21 -16.79
N THR A 168 8.56 3.01 -16.21
CA THR A 168 9.89 2.58 -15.73
C THR A 168 9.75 1.53 -14.63
N LEU A 169 8.96 1.82 -13.60
CA LEU A 169 8.65 0.90 -12.49
C LEU A 169 7.95 -0.37 -12.97
N ALA A 170 7.02 -0.25 -13.93
CA ALA A 170 6.43 -1.42 -14.57
C ALA A 170 7.46 -2.26 -15.34
N GLY A 171 8.46 -1.61 -15.94
CA GLY A 171 9.60 -2.26 -16.59
C GLY A 171 10.56 -2.93 -15.59
N TYR A 172 10.77 -2.32 -14.42
CA TYR A 172 11.58 -2.88 -13.35
C TYR A 172 10.97 -4.19 -12.83
N ASN A 173 9.68 -4.15 -12.48
CA ASN A 173 8.97 -5.31 -11.93
C ASN A 173 8.70 -6.40 -12.98
N GLY A 174 8.35 -6.01 -14.22
CA GLY A 174 7.80 -6.94 -15.21
C GLY A 174 8.49 -6.95 -16.56
N GLY A 175 9.62 -6.29 -16.71
CA GLY A 175 10.44 -6.24 -17.93
C GLY A 175 10.01 -5.20 -18.97
N LEU A 176 10.99 -4.45 -19.49
CA LEU A 176 10.79 -3.41 -20.52
C LEU A 176 10.09 -3.93 -21.79
N GLY A 177 10.45 -5.12 -22.26
CA GLY A 177 9.86 -5.70 -23.48
C GLY A 177 8.35 -5.92 -23.37
N TRP A 178 7.84 -6.15 -22.16
CA TRP A 178 6.39 -6.22 -21.95
C TRP A 178 5.74 -4.83 -21.91
N VAL A 179 6.39 -3.84 -21.30
CA VAL A 179 5.91 -2.44 -21.35
C VAL A 179 5.75 -1.97 -22.79
N GLN A 180 6.70 -2.27 -23.67
CA GLN A 180 6.60 -1.91 -25.09
C GLN A 180 5.46 -2.64 -25.81
N ARG A 181 5.22 -3.92 -25.47
CA ARG A 181 4.09 -4.67 -26.02
C ARG A 181 2.74 -4.12 -25.56
N ASP A 182 2.62 -3.75 -24.29
CA ASP A 182 1.41 -3.14 -23.74
C ASP A 182 1.15 -1.77 -24.39
N LYS A 183 2.18 -0.95 -24.59
CA LYS A 183 2.08 0.33 -25.33
C LYS A 183 1.62 0.14 -26.76
N ALA A 184 2.18 -0.86 -27.46
CA ALA A 184 1.79 -1.17 -28.82
C ALA A 184 0.32 -1.65 -28.90
N LEU A 185 -0.11 -2.46 -27.92
CA LEU A 185 -1.50 -2.90 -27.81
C LEU A 185 -2.45 -1.73 -27.51
N ALA A 186 -2.09 -0.87 -26.55
CA ALA A 186 -2.84 0.33 -26.20
C ALA A 186 -3.07 1.22 -27.42
N LYS A 187 -2.00 1.50 -28.19
CA LYS A 187 -2.08 2.28 -29.43
C LYS A 187 -3.02 1.64 -30.45
N ARG A 188 -2.91 0.32 -30.68
CA ARG A 188 -3.80 -0.39 -31.62
C ARG A 188 -5.27 -0.36 -31.20
N GLN A 189 -5.55 -0.22 -29.91
CA GLN A 189 -6.90 -0.13 -29.35
C GLN A 189 -7.34 1.32 -29.07
N GLY A 190 -6.64 2.32 -29.62
CA GLY A 190 -7.03 3.73 -29.56
C GLY A 190 -6.71 4.47 -28.26
N ALA A 191 -5.93 3.88 -27.35
CA ALA A 191 -5.43 4.55 -26.15
C ALA A 191 -4.12 5.31 -26.41
N ASP A 192 -3.81 6.30 -25.57
CA ASP A 192 -2.56 7.06 -25.66
C ASP A 192 -1.37 6.20 -25.15
N PRO A 193 -0.42 5.80 -26.02
CA PRO A 193 0.72 4.98 -25.60
C PRO A 193 1.77 5.75 -24.78
N LEU A 194 1.65 7.08 -24.68
CA LEU A 194 2.55 7.92 -23.89
C LEU A 194 2.03 8.19 -22.47
N THR A 195 0.81 7.76 -22.16
CA THR A 195 0.20 7.90 -20.84
C THR A 195 0.08 6.52 -20.20
N TRP A 196 0.49 6.37 -18.95
CA TRP A 196 0.38 5.11 -18.22
C TRP A 196 -0.99 4.99 -17.55
N PHE A 197 -1.29 5.90 -16.63
CA PHE A 197 -2.49 5.83 -15.79
C PHE A 197 -3.75 6.05 -16.62
N GLY A 198 -4.72 5.14 -16.48
CA GLY A 198 -5.96 5.14 -17.26
C GLY A 198 -5.76 4.83 -18.76
N GLN A 199 -4.53 4.60 -19.22
CA GLN A 199 -4.21 4.35 -20.63
C GLN A 199 -3.45 3.02 -20.75
N VAL A 200 -2.12 3.02 -20.91
CA VAL A 200 -1.33 1.79 -21.14
C VAL A 200 -1.56 0.71 -20.09
N GLU A 201 -1.77 1.07 -18.82
CA GLU A 201 -1.93 0.09 -17.74
C GLU A 201 -3.16 -0.83 -17.91
N ARG A 202 -4.15 -0.43 -18.71
CA ARG A 202 -5.37 -1.22 -18.97
C ARG A 202 -5.15 -2.40 -19.91
N PHE A 203 -4.06 -2.38 -20.68
CA PHE A 203 -3.84 -3.35 -21.76
C PHE A 203 -2.86 -4.43 -21.32
N ASN A 204 -3.22 -5.70 -21.54
CA ASN A 204 -2.39 -6.85 -21.24
C ASN A 204 -1.97 -7.55 -22.54
N ALA A 205 -0.70 -7.43 -22.94
CA ALA A 205 -0.20 -8.05 -24.17
C ALA A 205 0.21 -9.53 -24.04
N GLY A 206 -0.35 -10.27 -23.08
CA GLY A 206 -0.18 -11.73 -22.94
C GLY A 206 0.48 -12.19 -21.64
N ARG A 207 0.58 -11.35 -20.60
CA ARG A 207 0.96 -11.82 -19.27
C ARG A 207 -0.18 -12.65 -18.66
N TYR A 208 0.16 -13.64 -17.85
CA TYR A 208 -0.83 -14.32 -17.02
C TYR A 208 -1.42 -13.36 -15.96
N ALA A 209 -2.63 -13.65 -15.50
CA ALA A 209 -3.44 -12.70 -14.74
C ALA A 209 -2.78 -12.19 -13.45
N ALA A 210 -2.06 -13.06 -12.71
CA ALA A 210 -1.39 -12.65 -11.48
C ALA A 210 -0.18 -11.73 -11.75
N ALA A 211 0.69 -12.05 -12.71
CA ALA A 211 1.78 -11.14 -13.10
C ALA A 211 1.27 -9.81 -13.63
N PHE A 212 0.15 -9.81 -14.37
CA PHE A 212 -0.46 -8.57 -14.82
C PHE A 212 -0.92 -7.70 -13.63
N ARG A 213 -1.66 -8.28 -12.68
CA ARG A 213 -2.14 -7.57 -11.49
C ARG A 213 -0.98 -7.02 -10.65
N GLU A 214 0.04 -7.84 -10.38
CA GLU A 214 1.23 -7.43 -9.64
C GLU A 214 1.91 -6.24 -10.32
N ASN A 215 2.13 -6.34 -11.64
CA ASN A 215 2.79 -5.31 -12.40
C ASN A 215 2.03 -3.98 -12.46
N ARG A 216 0.69 -4.00 -12.46
CA ARG A 216 -0.12 -2.76 -12.41
C ARG A 216 -0.18 -2.18 -11.00
N GLY A 217 -0.20 -3.05 -9.99
CA GLY A 217 -0.15 -2.64 -8.58
C GLY A 217 1.17 -1.95 -8.22
N TYR A 218 2.28 -2.37 -8.82
CA TYR A 218 3.62 -1.92 -8.45
C TYR A 218 3.84 -0.40 -8.62
N PRO A 219 3.64 0.22 -9.82
CA PRO A 219 3.71 1.67 -9.96
C PRO A 219 2.68 2.42 -9.11
N ARG A 220 1.46 1.87 -8.98
CA ARG A 220 0.38 2.49 -8.19
C ARG A 220 0.73 2.59 -6.72
N ARG A 221 1.30 1.53 -6.14
CA ARG A 221 1.71 1.53 -4.73
C ARG A 221 2.90 2.45 -4.50
N ILE A 222 3.91 2.41 -5.37
CA ILE A 222 5.09 3.27 -5.22
C ILE A 222 4.72 4.74 -5.38
N LEU A 223 4.12 5.13 -6.50
CA LEU A 223 3.86 6.54 -6.82
C LEU A 223 2.65 7.11 -6.07
N GLY A 224 1.60 6.30 -5.87
CA GLY A 224 0.36 6.75 -5.26
C GLY A 224 0.27 6.61 -3.74
N THR A 225 1.09 5.75 -3.13
CA THR A 225 1.01 5.47 -1.68
C THR A 225 2.33 5.76 -0.96
N LEU A 226 3.44 5.20 -1.44
CA LEU A 226 4.72 5.28 -0.73
C LEU A 226 5.47 6.59 -0.98
N GLU A 227 5.55 7.06 -2.23
CA GLU A 227 6.26 8.29 -2.58
C GLU A 227 5.77 9.50 -1.76
N PRO A 228 4.45 9.76 -1.61
CA PRO A 228 3.97 10.83 -0.73
C PRO A 228 4.44 10.71 0.72
N LEU A 229 4.60 9.49 1.26
CA LEU A 229 5.14 9.28 2.60
C LEU A 229 6.61 9.72 2.67
N TYR A 230 7.42 9.33 1.68
CA TYR A 230 8.83 9.70 1.63
C TYR A 230 9.05 11.20 1.36
N ILE A 231 8.20 11.84 0.54
CA ILE A 231 8.20 13.30 0.36
C ILE A 231 7.95 13.99 1.71
N ARG A 232 6.90 13.60 2.44
CA ARG A 232 6.58 14.19 3.76
C ARG A 232 7.67 13.95 4.80
N ALA A 233 8.39 12.83 4.70
CA ALA A 233 9.54 12.52 5.55
C ALA A 233 10.84 13.23 5.12
N GLY A 234 10.78 14.13 4.13
CA GLY A 234 11.89 14.99 3.72
C GLY A 234 12.92 14.32 2.82
N TRP A 235 12.64 13.16 2.22
CA TRP A 235 13.63 12.43 1.41
C TRP A 235 14.01 13.14 0.10
N GLY A 236 13.31 14.21 -0.26
CA GLY A 236 13.52 14.97 -1.48
C GLY A 236 12.23 15.05 -2.28
N GLN A 237 12.37 15.43 -3.55
CA GLN A 237 11.23 15.45 -4.47
C GLN A 237 10.89 14.02 -4.91
N GLY A 238 9.60 13.79 -5.16
CA GLY A 238 9.13 12.67 -5.96
C GLY A 238 9.02 13.06 -7.43
N VAL A 239 8.87 12.08 -8.30
CA VAL A 239 8.71 12.30 -9.74
C VAL A 239 7.28 12.72 -10.11
N CYS A 240 6.30 12.31 -9.32
CA CYS A 240 4.91 12.70 -9.50
C CYS A 240 4.64 13.87 -8.55
N HIS A 241 4.79 15.10 -9.04
CA HIS A 241 4.39 16.29 -8.28
C HIS A 241 2.88 16.28 -8.06
N ALA A 242 2.41 15.74 -6.92
CA ALA A 242 1.02 15.78 -6.43
C ALA A 242 -0.08 15.74 -7.51
N ALA A 243 0.12 14.99 -8.60
CA ALA A 243 -0.84 14.87 -9.70
C ALA A 243 -2.00 13.92 -9.37
N LEU A 244 -2.17 13.59 -8.09
CA LEU A 244 -3.24 12.74 -7.58
C LEU A 244 -4.18 13.50 -6.63
N ALA A 245 -4.07 14.84 -6.57
CA ALA A 245 -5.12 15.70 -6.05
C ALA A 245 -5.97 16.22 -7.22
N GLN A 246 -6.74 15.31 -7.83
CA GLN A 246 -7.88 15.59 -8.71
C GLN A 246 -8.68 14.30 -8.93
#